data_AF-A0A395MIQ2-F1
#
_entry.id   AF-A0A395MIQ2-F1
#
_cell.length_a   1.000
_cell.length_b   1.000
_cell.length_c   1.000
_cell.angle_alpha   90.00
_cell.angle_beta   90.00
_cell.angle_gamma   90.00
#
_symmetry.space_group_name_H-M   'P 1'
#
loop_
_entity.id
_entity.type
_entity.pdbx_description
1 polymer ?
#
loop_
_entity_poly.entity_id
_entity_poly.type
_entity_poly.pdbx_seq_one_letter_code
_entity_poly.pdbx_strand_id
1 'polypeptide(L)'
;MSSYGTYTPYYNPPGQELAVPVPFANASDDNVRITGHEVNHTNQTVDMWIQWRMHPDGPLRTVRFAEFDVHEAKPQMVFDYWKSLGGRDVATKLTEKNVQAITDECESWYAIQYTGYDDMVDIVVKCAIKSDYPRLVRNWNEAKRSRGRTEYCPSTPSGELVGFWID
;
A
#
# COMPACT_ATOMS: atom_id res chain seq x y z
N MET A 1 -25.87 -20.53 -5.23
CA MET A 1 -25.84 -19.10 -5.62
C MET A 1 -25.05 -18.35 -4.55
N SER A 2 -23.75 -18.13 -4.78
CA SER A 2 -22.95 -17.26 -3.90
C SER A 2 -22.85 -15.90 -4.58
N SER A 3 -23.51 -14.89 -4.01
CA SER A 3 -23.35 -13.51 -4.44
C SER A 3 -21.90 -13.09 -4.16
N TYR A 4 -21.10 -12.95 -5.22
CA TYR A 4 -19.82 -12.25 -5.13
C TYR A 4 -20.16 -10.80 -4.80
N GLY A 5 -19.94 -10.39 -3.55
CA GLY A 5 -20.03 -8.98 -3.17
C GLY A 5 -18.83 -8.26 -3.77
N THR A 6 -19.06 -7.20 -4.54
CA THR A 6 -18.02 -6.23 -4.87
C THR A 6 -17.91 -5.27 -3.70
N TYR A 7 -16.77 -5.29 -3.00
CA TYR A 7 -16.40 -4.18 -2.13
C TYR A 7 -15.73 -3.12 -2.99
N THR A 8 -16.22 -1.89 -2.92
CA THR A 8 -15.66 -0.74 -3.63
C THR A 8 -15.36 0.35 -2.62
N PRO A 9 -14.08 0.62 -2.35
CA PRO A 9 -13.61 1.94 -2.01
C PRO A 9 -12.61 2.34 -3.10
N TYR A 10 -13.00 2.15 -4.37
CA TYR A 10 -12.29 2.85 -5.44
C TYR A 10 -12.55 4.32 -5.21
N TYR A 11 -11.52 5.02 -4.73
CA TYR A 11 -11.53 6.45 -4.47
C TYR A 11 -12.37 6.86 -3.25
N ASN A 12 -11.73 7.12 -2.11
CA ASN A 12 -12.27 8.14 -1.20
C ASN A 12 -11.75 9.49 -1.71
N PRO A 13 -12.55 10.26 -2.48
CA PRO A 13 -12.19 11.64 -2.78
C PRO A 13 -11.98 12.42 -1.46
N PRO A 14 -11.19 13.50 -1.48
CA PRO A 14 -10.98 14.34 -0.30
C PRO A 14 -12.34 14.77 0.27
N GLY A 15 -12.65 14.37 1.51
CA GLY A 15 -13.89 14.75 2.20
C GLY A 15 -14.87 13.62 2.55
N GLN A 16 -14.63 12.36 2.17
CA GLN A 16 -15.37 11.24 2.77
C GLN A 16 -14.62 10.66 3.99
N GLU A 17 -15.21 10.89 5.16
CA GLU A 17 -14.58 10.91 6.48
C GLU A 17 -14.28 9.56 7.13
N LEU A 18 -14.59 8.41 6.53
CA LEU A 18 -14.28 7.12 7.15
C LEU A 18 -13.82 6.13 6.07
N ALA A 19 -12.55 5.74 6.11
CA ALA A 19 -12.13 4.50 5.46
C ALA A 19 -12.99 3.40 6.07
N VAL A 20 -13.87 2.77 5.28
CA VAL A 20 -14.65 1.63 5.78
C VAL A 20 -13.62 0.57 6.18
N PRO A 21 -13.53 0.20 7.47
CA PRO A 21 -12.47 -0.70 7.91
C PRO A 21 -12.57 -2.00 7.13
N VAL A 22 -11.43 -2.42 6.58
CA VAL A 22 -11.32 -3.67 5.84
C VAL A 22 -11.76 -4.81 6.78
N PRO A 23 -12.81 -5.58 6.43
CA PRO A 23 -13.52 -6.43 7.39
C PRO A 23 -12.68 -7.61 7.91
N PHE A 24 -11.54 -7.89 7.29
CA PHE A 24 -10.60 -8.94 7.71
C PHE A 24 -9.37 -8.40 8.42
N ALA A 25 -9.25 -7.09 8.65
CA ALA A 25 -8.05 -6.50 9.28
C ALA A 25 -7.72 -7.14 10.64
N ASN A 26 -8.77 -7.46 11.41
CA ASN A 26 -8.66 -8.07 12.74
C ASN A 26 -8.74 -9.61 12.74
N ALA A 27 -8.88 -10.25 11.57
CA ALA A 27 -8.87 -11.71 11.50
C ALA A 27 -7.44 -12.23 11.73
N SER A 28 -7.30 -13.45 12.26
CA SER A 28 -6.00 -14.14 12.35
C SER A 28 -5.38 -14.28 10.96
N ASP A 29 -4.07 -14.16 10.84
CA ASP A 29 -3.37 -14.26 9.55
C ASP A 29 -3.63 -15.60 8.86
N ASP A 30 -3.66 -16.71 9.61
CA ASP A 30 -3.98 -18.04 9.10
C ASP A 30 -5.42 -18.16 8.52
N ASN A 31 -6.30 -17.22 8.88
CA ASN A 31 -7.68 -17.20 8.42
C ASN A 31 -7.91 -16.26 7.24
N VAL A 32 -6.88 -15.58 6.72
CA VAL A 32 -6.98 -14.66 5.58
C VAL A 32 -5.99 -15.09 4.51
N ARG A 33 -6.42 -15.09 3.25
CA ARG A 33 -5.51 -15.35 2.13
C ARG A 33 -5.93 -14.60 0.88
N ILE A 34 -4.94 -14.21 0.08
CA ILE A 34 -5.13 -13.76 -1.29
C ILE A 34 -5.29 -14.99 -2.17
N THR A 35 -6.41 -15.10 -2.87
CA THR A 35 -6.69 -16.23 -3.79
C THR A 35 -6.44 -15.89 -5.24
N GLY A 36 -6.24 -14.62 -5.57
CA GLY A 36 -6.02 -14.14 -6.94
C GLY A 36 -5.93 -12.63 -6.99
N HIS A 37 -5.57 -12.11 -8.17
CA HIS A 37 -5.54 -10.68 -8.45
C HIS A 37 -6.10 -10.38 -9.84
N GLU A 38 -6.48 -9.13 -10.07
CA GLU A 38 -6.93 -8.59 -11.34
C GLU A 38 -6.19 -7.27 -11.58
N VAL A 39 -5.59 -7.12 -12.75
CA VAL A 39 -4.80 -5.93 -13.11
C VAL A 39 -5.65 -5.01 -13.97
N ASN A 40 -5.71 -3.73 -13.58
CA ASN A 40 -6.28 -2.69 -14.42
C ASN A 40 -5.15 -1.83 -14.99
N HIS A 41 -4.82 -2.06 -16.26
CA HIS A 41 -3.76 -1.34 -16.95
C HIS A 41 -4.12 0.11 -17.28
N THR A 42 -5.40 0.48 -17.28
CA THR A 42 -5.84 1.83 -17.61
C THR A 42 -5.49 2.82 -16.50
N ASN A 43 -5.66 2.41 -15.25
CA ASN A 43 -5.38 3.25 -14.07
C ASN A 43 -4.18 2.74 -13.26
N GLN A 44 -3.47 1.74 -13.76
CA GLN A 44 -2.30 1.13 -13.12
C GLN A 44 -2.58 0.60 -11.69
N THR A 45 -3.79 0.08 -11.46
CA THR A 45 -4.17 -0.51 -10.15
C THR A 45 -4.30 -2.02 -10.20
N VAL A 46 -4.25 -2.63 -9.02
CA VAL A 46 -4.50 -4.05 -8.84
C VAL A 46 -5.61 -4.22 -7.82
N ASP A 47 -6.56 -5.10 -8.14
CA ASP A 47 -7.51 -5.65 -7.19
C ASP A 47 -7.09 -7.06 -6.78
N MET A 48 -7.38 -7.44 -5.54
CA MET A 48 -7.10 -8.74 -4.98
C MET A 48 -8.37 -9.43 -4.51
N TRP A 49 -8.50 -10.70 -4.84
CA TRP A 49 -9.54 -11.57 -4.29
C TRP A 49 -9.10 -12.06 -2.92
N ILE A 50 -9.76 -11.57 -1.88
CA ILE A 50 -9.46 -11.95 -0.50
C ILE A 50 -10.49 -12.94 -0.03
N GLN A 51 -10.00 -14.03 0.54
CA GLN A 51 -10.81 -15.03 1.18
C GLN A 51 -10.47 -15.09 2.67
N TRP A 52 -11.50 -15.00 3.53
CA TRP A 52 -11.27 -14.98 4.97
C TRP A 52 -12.38 -15.58 5.83
N ARG A 53 -12.05 -15.89 7.09
CA ARG A 53 -12.97 -16.21 8.18
C ARG A 53 -12.63 -15.39 9.43
N MET A 54 -13.62 -14.99 10.22
CA MET A 54 -13.37 -14.31 11.50
C MET A 54 -12.94 -15.27 12.61
N HIS A 55 -13.43 -16.50 12.54
CA HIS A 55 -13.10 -17.60 13.45
C HIS A 55 -12.91 -18.89 12.63
N PRO A 56 -12.14 -19.89 13.11
CA PRO A 56 -11.88 -21.12 12.37
C PRO A 56 -13.16 -21.81 11.84
N ASP A 57 -14.19 -21.87 12.67
CA ASP A 57 -15.48 -22.50 12.35
C ASP A 57 -16.48 -21.54 11.67
N GLY A 58 -16.06 -20.30 11.41
CA GLY A 58 -16.91 -19.26 10.83
C GLY A 58 -17.15 -19.42 9.32
N PRO A 59 -18.12 -18.69 8.76
CA PRO A 59 -18.37 -18.70 7.33
C PRO A 59 -17.18 -18.13 6.55
N LEU A 60 -16.81 -18.83 5.48
CA LEU A 60 -15.82 -18.36 4.52
C LEU A 60 -16.42 -17.26 3.65
N ARG A 61 -15.77 -16.10 3.65
CA ARG A 61 -16.14 -14.96 2.81
C ARG A 61 -15.11 -14.82 1.71
N THR A 62 -15.55 -14.36 0.54
CA THR A 62 -14.63 -14.06 -0.58
C THR A 62 -15.13 -12.81 -1.27
N VAL A 63 -14.30 -11.78 -1.29
CA VAL A 63 -14.63 -10.44 -1.78
C VAL A 63 -13.38 -9.83 -2.39
N ARG A 64 -13.58 -8.96 -3.39
CA ARG A 64 -12.51 -8.23 -4.07
C ARG A 64 -12.20 -6.93 -3.33
N PHE A 65 -10.93 -6.61 -3.14
CA PHE A 65 -10.44 -5.39 -2.50
C PHE A 65 -9.31 -4.78 -3.32
N ALA A 66 -9.14 -3.46 -3.25
CA ALA A 66 -7.97 -2.80 -3.84
C ALA A 66 -6.70 -3.28 -3.12
N GLU A 67 -5.63 -3.53 -3.88
CA GLU A 67 -4.32 -3.95 -3.36
C GLU A 67 -3.85 -3.05 -2.21
N PHE A 68 -4.04 -1.73 -2.35
CA PHE A 68 -3.68 -0.75 -1.34
C PHE A 68 -4.32 -1.04 0.03
N ASP A 69 -5.62 -1.34 0.07
CA ASP A 69 -6.35 -1.57 1.32
C ASP A 69 -5.99 -2.93 1.93
N VAL A 70 -5.71 -3.93 1.09
CA VAL A 70 -5.22 -5.23 1.55
C VAL A 70 -3.84 -5.07 2.18
N HIS A 71 -2.96 -4.30 1.54
CA HIS A 71 -1.62 -4.02 2.03
C HIS A 71 -1.68 -3.24 3.34
N GLU A 72 -2.51 -2.21 3.44
CA GLU A 72 -2.70 -1.45 4.69
C GLU A 72 -3.17 -2.37 5.84
N ALA A 73 -4.06 -3.32 5.56
CA ALA A 73 -4.59 -4.23 6.58
C ALA A 73 -3.65 -5.39 6.96
N LYS A 74 -2.96 -5.98 5.98
CA LYS A 74 -2.18 -7.22 6.10
C LYS A 74 -0.94 -7.15 5.17
N PRO A 75 0.08 -6.34 5.50
CA PRO A 75 1.21 -6.07 4.61
C PRO A 75 2.00 -7.34 4.23
N GLN A 76 2.35 -8.16 5.22
CA GLN A 76 3.15 -9.37 5.00
C GLN A 76 2.47 -10.34 4.02
N MET A 77 1.15 -10.49 4.11
CA MET A 77 0.37 -11.34 3.20
C MET A 77 0.50 -10.88 1.74
N VAL A 78 0.52 -9.57 1.50
CA VAL A 78 0.70 -9.01 0.15
C VAL A 78 2.10 -9.27 -0.38
N PHE A 79 3.13 -9.06 0.45
CA PHE A 79 4.52 -9.32 0.05
C PHE A 79 4.74 -10.79 -0.29
N ASP A 80 4.29 -11.70 0.57
CA ASP A 80 4.43 -13.14 0.35
C ASP A 80 3.69 -13.58 -0.91
N TYR A 81 2.50 -13.04 -1.15
CA TYR A 81 1.74 -13.31 -2.36
C TYR A 81 2.51 -12.93 -3.62
N TRP A 82 3.02 -11.70 -3.70
CA TRP A 82 3.77 -11.27 -4.87
C TRP A 82 5.09 -12.02 -5.05
N LYS A 83 5.79 -12.28 -3.96
CA LYS A 83 7.02 -13.09 -3.98
C LYS A 83 6.77 -14.49 -4.52
N SER A 84 5.64 -15.11 -4.17
CA SER A 84 5.25 -16.43 -4.68
C SER A 84 5.03 -16.44 -6.21
N LEU A 85 4.73 -15.28 -6.80
CA LEU A 85 4.53 -15.08 -8.24
C LEU A 85 5.78 -14.58 -8.97
N GLY A 86 6.95 -14.58 -8.29
CA GLY A 86 8.20 -14.06 -8.85
C GLY A 86 8.32 -12.53 -8.81
N GLY A 87 7.49 -11.87 -8.00
CA GLY A 87 7.47 -10.42 -7.81
C GLY A 87 6.29 -9.73 -8.50
N ARG A 88 5.91 -8.57 -7.96
CA ARG A 88 4.75 -7.78 -8.43
C ARG A 88 4.91 -7.34 -9.88
N ASP A 89 6.09 -6.87 -10.28
CA ASP A 89 6.37 -6.42 -11.65
C ASP A 89 6.19 -7.57 -12.65
N VAL A 90 6.64 -8.78 -12.28
CA VAL A 90 6.53 -9.96 -13.12
C VAL A 90 5.08 -10.39 -13.28
N ALA A 91 4.31 -10.38 -12.19
CA ALA A 91 2.92 -10.81 -12.17
C ALA A 91 1.98 -9.80 -12.86
N THR A 92 2.21 -8.51 -12.70
CA THR A 92 1.25 -7.46 -13.10
C THR A 92 1.61 -6.77 -14.42
N LYS A 93 2.89 -6.76 -14.81
CA LYS A 93 3.39 -5.99 -15.97
C LYS A 93 3.06 -4.50 -15.93
N LEU A 94 2.74 -3.95 -14.76
CA LEU A 94 2.54 -2.51 -14.59
C LEU A 94 3.88 -1.79 -14.67
N THR A 95 3.88 -0.60 -15.25
CA THR A 95 5.09 0.24 -15.37
C THR A 95 5.18 1.28 -14.26
N GLU A 96 4.07 1.54 -13.58
CA GLU A 96 3.98 2.51 -12.49
C GLU A 96 3.87 1.81 -11.13
N LYS A 97 4.49 2.43 -10.12
CA LYS A 97 4.45 1.98 -8.73
C LYS A 97 3.59 2.94 -7.92
N ASN A 98 2.65 2.38 -7.18
CA ASN A 98 1.79 3.16 -6.29
C ASN A 98 2.46 3.32 -4.93
N VAL A 99 2.41 4.54 -4.38
CA VAL A 99 2.96 4.82 -3.05
C VAL A 99 2.01 4.27 -1.99
N GLN A 100 2.52 3.42 -1.10
CA GLN A 100 1.75 2.79 -0.02
C GLN A 100 1.76 3.63 1.25
N ALA A 101 2.94 4.08 1.67
CA ALA A 101 3.14 4.70 2.97
C ALA A 101 4.34 5.64 2.97
N ILE A 102 4.29 6.64 3.85
CA ILE A 102 5.46 7.37 4.30
C ILE A 102 6.08 6.56 5.44
N THR A 103 7.36 6.23 5.33
CA THR A 103 8.11 5.46 6.32
C THR A 103 8.97 6.34 7.21
N ASP A 104 9.45 7.47 6.67
CA ASP A 104 10.25 8.45 7.39
C ASP A 104 10.04 9.89 6.86
N GLU A 105 10.39 10.89 7.66
CA GLU A 105 10.29 12.31 7.32
C GLU A 105 11.55 13.08 7.74
N CYS A 106 12.14 13.79 6.77
CA CYS A 106 13.17 14.81 6.99
C CYS A 106 12.59 16.21 6.73
N GLU A 107 13.37 17.28 6.83
CA GLU A 107 12.87 18.67 6.67
C GLU A 107 12.13 18.89 5.33
N SER A 108 12.73 18.48 4.22
CA SER A 108 12.24 18.72 2.84
C SER A 108 11.78 17.48 2.08
N TRP A 109 11.95 16.27 2.65
CA TRP A 109 11.68 14.99 1.97
C TRP A 109 10.90 14.01 2.84
N TYR A 110 10.23 13.06 2.19
CA TYR A 110 9.69 11.85 2.79
C TYR A 110 10.43 10.63 2.26
N ALA A 111 10.72 9.67 3.13
CA ALA A 111 10.98 8.30 2.69
C ALA A 111 9.63 7.60 2.49
N ILE A 112 9.47 6.90 1.37
CA ILE A 112 8.23 6.24 1.00
C ILE A 112 8.45 4.76 0.72
N GLN A 113 7.40 3.98 0.95
CA GLN A 113 7.31 2.58 0.55
C GLN A 113 6.28 2.44 -0.57
N TYR A 114 6.57 1.57 -1.55
CA TYR A 114 5.65 1.25 -2.63
C TYR A 114 4.75 0.05 -2.29
N THR A 115 3.55 0.05 -2.85
CA THR A 115 2.58 -1.03 -2.68
C THR A 115 3.13 -2.32 -3.30
N GLY A 116 3.28 -3.37 -2.47
CA GLY A 116 3.72 -4.70 -2.89
C GLY A 116 5.22 -4.90 -2.99
N TYR A 117 6.04 -3.95 -2.51
CA TYR A 117 7.50 -4.06 -2.43
C TYR A 117 7.96 -3.84 -0.98
N ASP A 118 8.54 -4.86 -0.36
CA ASP A 118 8.99 -4.83 1.04
C ASP A 118 10.38 -4.21 1.20
N ASP A 119 11.21 -4.30 0.17
CA ASP A 119 12.61 -3.88 0.14
C ASP A 119 12.84 -2.53 -0.56
N MET A 120 11.81 -1.96 -1.20
CA MET A 120 11.93 -0.75 -1.98
C MET A 120 11.49 0.49 -1.21
N VAL A 121 12.47 1.31 -0.87
CA VAL A 121 12.28 2.64 -0.28
C VAL A 121 12.81 3.70 -1.25
N ASP A 122 12.04 4.77 -1.43
CA ASP A 122 12.48 5.94 -2.21
C ASP A 122 12.35 7.22 -1.39
N ILE A 123 13.08 8.27 -1.77
CA ILE A 123 13.09 9.57 -1.11
C ILE A 123 12.48 10.61 -2.05
N VAL A 124 11.33 11.18 -1.67
CA VAL A 124 10.55 12.09 -2.52
C VAL A 124 10.37 13.44 -1.84
N VAL A 125 10.41 14.53 -2.62
CA VAL A 125 10.11 15.88 -2.13
C VAL A 125 8.73 15.93 -1.47
N LYS A 126 8.63 16.63 -0.33
CA LYS A 126 7.34 16.76 0.37
C LYS A 126 6.23 17.37 -0.47
N CYS A 127 6.55 18.30 -1.38
CA CYS A 127 5.54 18.97 -2.19
C CYS A 127 4.79 17.99 -3.12
N ALA A 128 5.49 17.04 -3.73
CA ALA A 128 4.88 16.00 -4.57
C ALA A 128 3.92 15.13 -3.75
N ILE A 129 4.39 14.57 -2.63
CA ILE A 129 3.56 13.71 -1.78
C ILE A 129 2.34 14.44 -1.19
N LYS A 130 2.52 15.71 -0.77
CA LYS A 130 1.41 16.52 -0.25
C LYS A 130 0.35 16.84 -1.31
N SER A 131 0.77 17.04 -2.55
CA SER A 131 -0.12 17.29 -3.69
C SER A 131 -0.85 16.02 -4.10
N ASP A 132 -0.09 14.96 -4.36
CA ASP A 132 -0.58 13.81 -5.11
C ASP A 132 -1.17 12.73 -4.19
N TYR A 133 -0.70 12.66 -2.94
CA TYR A 133 -1.09 11.64 -1.95
C TYR A 133 -1.48 12.24 -0.59
N PRO A 134 -2.46 13.15 -0.51
CA PRO A 134 -2.84 13.80 0.74
C PRO A 134 -3.31 12.83 1.84
N ARG A 135 -3.85 11.66 1.47
CA ARG A 135 -4.20 10.59 2.42
C ARG A 135 -2.97 10.08 3.17
N LEU A 136 -1.85 9.87 2.48
CA LEU A 136 -0.62 9.35 3.09
C LEU A 136 -0.05 10.34 4.10
N VAL A 137 -0.08 11.63 3.77
CA VAL A 137 0.36 12.70 4.68
C VAL A 137 -0.51 12.75 5.94
N ARG A 138 -1.83 12.59 5.81
CA ARG A 138 -2.74 12.52 6.96
C ARG A 138 -2.42 11.31 7.83
N ASN A 139 -2.37 10.11 7.26
CA ASN A 139 -2.05 8.86 7.97
C ASN A 139 -0.71 8.97 8.71
N TRP A 140 0.31 9.52 8.04
CA TRP A 140 1.63 9.76 8.64
C TRP A 140 1.57 10.73 9.83
N ASN A 141 0.85 11.85 9.69
CA ASN A 141 0.71 12.81 10.78
C ASN A 141 -0.04 12.24 11.98
N GLU A 142 -1.06 11.41 11.76
CA GLU A 142 -1.77 10.70 12.82
C GLU A 142 -0.85 9.68 13.52
N ALA A 143 -0.09 8.90 12.75
CA ALA A 143 0.88 7.94 13.29
C ALA A 143 2.00 8.63 14.09
N LYS A 144 2.51 9.78 13.64
CA LYS A 144 3.48 10.57 14.41
C LYS A 144 2.93 11.04 15.76
N ARG A 145 1.66 11.45 15.79
CA ARG A 145 1.01 11.88 17.03
C ARG A 145 0.89 10.74 18.04
N SER A 146 0.65 9.52 17.58
CA SER A 146 0.55 8.34 18.45
C SER A 146 1.91 7.79 18.89
N ARG A 147 2.97 7.96 18.10
CA ARG A 147 4.34 7.49 18.41
C ARG A 147 5.11 8.39 19.39
N GLY A 148 4.68 9.65 19.60
CA GLY A 148 5.47 10.65 20.31
C GLY A 148 6.65 11.14 19.47
N ARG A 149 7.36 12.21 19.88
CA ARG A 149 8.52 12.74 19.13
C ARG A 149 9.64 11.70 19.08
N THR A 150 9.86 11.11 17.92
CA THR A 150 11.12 10.43 17.58
C THR A 150 11.79 11.23 16.47
N GLU A 151 12.80 12.01 16.83
CA GLU A 151 13.73 12.59 15.86
C GLU A 151 14.75 11.50 15.51
N TYR A 152 14.58 10.87 14.35
CA TYR A 152 15.67 10.15 13.72
C TYR A 152 15.67 10.54 12.25
N CYS A 153 16.68 11.31 11.84
CA CYS A 153 17.00 11.53 10.44
C CYS A 153 18.37 10.92 10.19
N PRO A 154 18.51 9.79 9.50
CA PRO A 154 19.78 9.46 8.88
C PRO A 154 20.07 10.55 7.84
N SER A 155 21.29 11.07 7.87
CA SER A 155 21.78 12.06 6.92
C SER A 155 21.54 11.58 5.49
N THR A 156 21.14 12.52 4.63
CA THR A 156 20.93 12.39 3.18
C THR A 156 21.89 11.36 2.56
N PRO A 157 21.44 10.42 1.70
CA PRO A 157 22.36 9.81 0.76
C PRO A 157 22.93 10.94 -0.08
N SER A 158 24.23 11.17 0.03
CA SER A 158 24.98 12.02 -0.88
C SER A 158 24.90 11.37 -2.26
N GLY A 159 23.82 11.63 -2.99
CA GLY A 159 23.74 11.37 -4.41
C GLY A 159 24.76 12.27 -5.08
N GLU A 160 25.88 11.68 -5.49
CA GLU A 160 26.70 12.22 -6.56
C GLU A 160 25.76 12.64 -7.69
N LEU A 161 25.74 13.94 -7.98
CA LEU A 161 25.33 14.45 -9.26
C LEU A 161 26.28 13.85 -10.31
N VAL A 162 25.91 12.69 -10.86
CA VAL A 162 26.57 12.18 -12.06
C VAL A 162 26.16 13.12 -13.19
N GLY A 163 27.03 14.08 -13.46
CA GLY A 163 26.89 15.02 -14.57
C GLY A 163 26.83 14.25 -15.89
N PHE A 164 25.70 14.37 -16.57
CA PHE A 164 25.64 14.10 -18.00
C PHE A 164 26.03 15.37 -18.73
N TRP A 165 27.31 15.45 -19.13
CA TRP A 165 27.71 16.17 -20.33
C TRP A 165 27.70 15.15 -21.46
N ILE A 166 26.96 15.44 -22.53
CA ILE A 166 27.22 14.85 -23.85
C ILE A 166 27.30 16.02 -24.83
N ASP A 167 28.36 15.95 -25.63
CA ASP A 167 28.93 16.96 -26.55
C ASP A 167 27.95 17.62 -27.54
#